data_AF-A0AAP4X8L0-F1
#
_entry.id   AF-A0AAP4X8L0-F1
#
_cell.length_a   1.000
_cell.length_b   1.000
_cell.length_c   1.000
_cell.angle_alpha   90.00
_cell.angle_beta   90.00
_cell.angle_gamma   90.00
#
_symmetry.space_group_name_H-M   'P 1'
#
loop_
_entity.id
_entity.type
_entity.pdbx_description
1 polymer ?
#
loop_
_entity_poly.entity_id
_entity_poly.type
_entity_poly.pdbx_seq_one_letter_code
_entity_poly.pdbx_strand_id
1 'polypeptide(L)'
;MMQVKKKLHLLPLFLMSFLGMFLIINNNPIMASSNGHANNNGHNINNNQSDLEIQANILLDLNLQQAQLVQQIFQARENNASEEFINNLMTRNMELSQRIATQQRILHNTIPQHSNRSNNSSRN
;
A
#
# COMPACT_ATOMS: atom_id res chain seq x y z
N MET A 1 34.56 -12.20 -16.54
CA MET A 1 33.18 -12.71 -16.44
C MET A 1 32.83 -12.78 -14.95
N MET A 2 31.58 -12.47 -14.56
CA MET A 2 31.02 -12.66 -13.19
C MET A 2 31.09 -11.47 -12.21
N GLN A 3 30.42 -10.35 -12.53
CA GLN A 3 30.00 -9.33 -11.53
C GLN A 3 28.47 -9.18 -11.40
N VAL A 4 27.68 -10.08 -12.00
CA VAL A 4 26.22 -9.95 -12.05
C VAL A 4 25.54 -10.42 -10.75
N LYS A 5 26.26 -11.08 -9.83
CA LYS A 5 25.68 -11.74 -8.65
C LYS A 5 25.14 -10.78 -7.56
N LYS A 6 25.60 -9.54 -7.47
CA LYS A 6 25.12 -8.59 -6.44
C LYS A 6 23.88 -7.77 -6.86
N LYS A 7 23.53 -7.75 -8.14
CA LYS A 7 22.40 -6.94 -8.65
C LYS A 7 21.03 -7.60 -8.45
N LEU A 8 20.98 -8.92 -8.31
CA LEU A 8 19.70 -9.65 -8.18
C LEU A 8 19.01 -9.46 -6.81
N HIS A 9 19.74 -9.04 -5.77
CA HIS A 9 19.17 -8.88 -4.43
C HIS A 9 18.19 -7.70 -4.33
N LEU A 10 18.25 -6.73 -5.26
CA LEU A 10 17.30 -5.63 -5.34
C LEU A 10 16.07 -5.96 -6.19
N LEU A 11 16.12 -7.02 -7.00
CA LEU A 11 15.00 -7.47 -7.83
C LEU A 11 13.71 -7.71 -7.01
N PRO A 12 13.72 -8.41 -5.86
CA PRO A 12 12.51 -8.59 -5.06
C PRO A 12 11.96 -7.26 -4.50
N LEU A 13 12.83 -6.30 -4.20
CA LEU A 13 12.45 -4.99 -3.68
C LEU A 13 11.78 -4.12 -4.75
N PHE A 14 12.28 -4.23 -5.99
CA PHE A 14 11.64 -3.62 -7.16
C PHE A 14 10.28 -4.28 -7.43
N LEU A 15 10.20 -5.62 -7.49
CA LEU A 15 8.95 -6.34 -7.74
C LEU A 15 7.84 -5.99 -6.75
N MET A 16 8.15 -5.85 -5.45
CA MET A 16 7.15 -5.48 -4.45
C MET A 16 6.57 -4.07 -4.66
N SER A 17 7.39 -3.12 -5.13
CA SER A 17 6.94 -1.76 -5.45
C SER A 17 5.95 -1.74 -6.64
N PHE A 18 6.22 -2.53 -7.70
CA PHE A 18 5.30 -2.63 -8.84
C PHE A 18 4.00 -3.35 -8.50
N LEU A 19 4.02 -4.35 -7.61
CA LEU A 19 2.80 -5.02 -7.15
C LEU A 19 1.87 -4.06 -6.39
N GLY A 20 2.43 -3.16 -5.57
CA GLY A 20 1.65 -2.12 -4.89
C GLY A 20 0.95 -1.18 -5.87
N MET A 21 1.64 -0.78 -6.95
CA MET A 21 1.09 0.08 -7.99
C MET A 21 0.01 -0.61 -8.84
N PHE A 22 0.15 -1.92 -9.10
CA PHE A 22 -0.82 -2.69 -9.89
C PHE A 22 -2.19 -2.81 -9.19
N LEU A 23 -2.21 -2.84 -7.85
CA LEU A 23 -3.44 -2.83 -7.06
C LEU A 23 -4.21 -1.49 -7.15
N ILE A 24 -3.53 -0.39 -7.49
CA ILE A 24 -4.13 0.95 -7.61
C ILE A 24 -4.78 1.14 -8.98
N ILE A 25 -4.12 0.70 -10.07
CA ILE A 25 -4.59 0.96 -11.44
C ILE A 25 -5.85 0.14 -11.78
N ASN A 26 -6.03 -1.05 -11.18
CA ASN A 26 -7.19 -1.89 -11.44
C ASN A 26 -8.39 -1.62 -10.51
N ASN A 27 -8.22 -0.79 -9.48
CA ASN A 27 -9.33 -0.22 -8.72
C ASN A 27 -9.75 1.09 -9.39
N ASN A 28 -10.30 0.97 -10.59
CA ASN A 28 -11.21 1.98 -11.11
C ASN A 28 -12.52 1.74 -10.34
N PRO A 29 -12.93 2.56 -9.34
CA PRO A 29 -14.30 2.49 -8.89
C PRO A 29 -15.10 3.06 -10.06
N ILE A 30 -15.56 2.20 -10.96
CA ILE A 30 -16.73 2.49 -11.79
C ILE A 30 -17.87 2.61 -10.79
N MET A 31 -17.95 3.78 -10.17
CA MET A 31 -19.01 4.23 -9.33
C MET A 31 -20.17 4.42 -10.31
N ALA A 32 -20.91 3.34 -10.53
CA ALA A 32 -22.21 3.41 -11.16
C ALA A 32 -23.05 4.31 -10.25
N SER A 33 -23.11 5.59 -10.61
CA SER A 33 -24.04 6.57 -10.09
C SER A 33 -25.45 6.11 -10.49
N SER A 34 -25.99 5.20 -9.69
CA SER A 34 -27.40 4.87 -9.73
C SER A 34 -28.12 5.87 -8.83
N ASN A 35 -28.69 6.90 -9.46
CA ASN A 35 -29.71 7.74 -8.86
C ASN A 35 -30.87 6.85 -8.38
N GLY A 36 -30.85 6.49 -7.10
CA GLY A 36 -31.88 5.72 -6.45
C GLY A 36 -32.15 6.30 -5.07
N HIS A 37 -33.27 7.02 -4.96
CA HIS A 37 -33.90 7.44 -3.71
C HIS A 37 -33.80 6.35 -2.62
N ALA A 38 -33.05 6.60 -1.54
CA ALA A 38 -33.12 5.76 -0.34
C ALA A 38 -32.67 6.52 0.92
N ASN A 39 -33.67 7.12 1.56
CA ASN A 39 -33.96 7.09 2.99
C ASN A 39 -32.87 7.49 4.02
N ASN A 40 -33.20 8.51 4.79
CA ASN A 40 -32.44 9.07 5.92
C ASN A 40 -32.20 8.05 7.05
N ASN A 41 -31.11 7.29 6.98
CA ASN A 41 -30.51 6.59 8.14
C ASN A 41 -28.96 6.55 8.04
N GLY A 42 -28.36 7.58 7.45
CA GLY A 42 -26.96 7.60 7.02
C GLY A 42 -25.91 8.12 8.02
N HIS A 43 -26.17 8.14 9.33
CA HIS A 43 -25.22 8.79 10.26
C HIS A 43 -23.97 7.94 10.61
N ASN A 44 -23.90 6.67 10.20
CA ASN A 44 -22.78 5.79 10.59
C ASN A 44 -21.91 5.28 9.41
N ILE A 45 -22.25 5.63 8.17
CA ILE A 45 -21.47 5.22 6.99
C ILE A 45 -20.28 6.16 6.75
N ASN A 46 -20.38 7.42 7.21
CA ASN A 46 -19.38 8.45 6.93
C ASN A 46 -18.05 8.26 7.70
N ASN A 47 -18.09 7.70 8.90
CA ASN A 47 -16.90 7.55 9.75
C ASN A 47 -15.93 6.49 9.22
N ASN A 48 -16.46 5.34 8.76
CA ASN A 48 -15.62 4.25 8.24
C ASN A 48 -14.95 4.61 6.91
N GLN A 49 -15.61 5.44 6.09
CA GLN A 49 -15.04 5.91 4.83
C GLN A 49 -13.92 6.93 5.06
N SER A 50 -14.12 7.86 5.99
CA SER A 50 -13.07 8.79 6.44
C SER A 50 -11.85 8.04 6.99
N ASP A 51 -12.06 7.01 7.82
CA ASP A 51 -10.95 6.21 8.36
C ASP A 51 -10.20 5.46 7.25
N LEU A 52 -10.91 4.87 6.28
CA LEU A 52 -10.28 4.20 5.15
C LEU A 52 -9.42 5.16 4.31
N GLU A 53 -9.94 6.36 4.03
CA GLU A 53 -9.21 7.40 3.29
C GLU A 53 -7.95 7.85 4.04
N ILE A 54 -8.04 8.05 5.36
CA ILE A 54 -6.88 8.39 6.20
C ILE A 54 -5.83 7.28 6.13
N GLN A 55 -6.23 6.01 6.33
CA GLN A 55 -5.28 4.90 6.31
C GLN A 55 -4.65 4.70 4.92
N ALA A 56 -5.40 4.95 3.84
CA ALA A 56 -4.90 4.89 2.47
C ALA A 56 -3.89 6.01 2.17
N ASN A 57 -4.15 7.23 2.64
CA ASN A 57 -3.23 8.36 2.49
C ASN A 57 -1.92 8.14 3.26
N ILE A 58 -1.99 7.56 4.47
CA ILE A 58 -0.78 7.17 5.21
C ILE A 58 0.02 6.13 4.42
N LEU A 59 -0.64 5.12 3.86
CA LEU A 59 0.03 4.11 3.05
C LEU A 59 0.70 4.73 1.80
N LEU A 60 0.01 5.67 1.14
CA LEU A 60 0.55 6.37 -0.02
C LEU A 60 1.83 7.16 0.33
N ASP A 61 1.79 7.92 1.43
CA ASP A 61 2.96 8.70 1.89
C ASP A 61 4.16 7.80 2.21
N LEU A 62 3.92 6.66 2.89
CA LEU A 62 4.98 5.69 3.19
C LEU A 62 5.60 5.11 1.90
N ASN A 63 4.80 4.82 0.88
CA ASN A 63 5.30 4.33 -0.41
C ASN A 63 6.10 5.40 -1.16
N LEU A 64 5.68 6.67 -1.08
CA LEU A 64 6.42 7.79 -1.67
C LEU A 64 7.80 7.94 -1.01
N GLN A 65 7.85 7.90 0.33
CA GLN A 65 9.11 7.94 1.09
C GLN A 65 10.03 6.77 0.71
N GLN A 66 9.46 5.58 0.46
CA GLN A 66 10.23 4.41 0.05
C GLN A 66 10.86 4.61 -1.34
N ALA A 67 10.10 5.14 -2.29
CA ALA A 67 10.61 5.46 -3.62
C ALA A 67 11.76 6.48 -3.56
N GLN A 68 11.63 7.52 -2.72
CA GLN A 68 12.70 8.50 -2.52
C GLN A 68 13.95 7.89 -1.89
N LEU A 69 13.81 7.01 -0.89
CA LEU A 69 14.95 6.30 -0.30
C LEU A 69 15.65 5.40 -1.31
N VAL A 70 14.91 4.69 -2.16
CA VAL A 70 15.48 3.86 -3.22
C VAL A 70 16.28 4.71 -4.21
N GLN A 71 15.77 5.88 -4.59
CA GLN A 71 16.51 6.82 -5.45
C GLN A 71 17.79 7.31 -4.78
N GLN A 72 17.75 7.65 -3.49
CA GLN A 72 18.94 8.05 -2.73
C GLN A 72 19.98 6.94 -2.67
N ILE A 73 19.57 5.68 -2.48
CA ILE A 73 20.47 4.52 -2.50
C ILE A 73 21.13 4.38 -3.88
N PHE A 74 20.37 4.57 -4.95
CA PHE A 74 20.89 4.49 -6.31
C PHE A 74 21.92 5.60 -6.58
N GLN A 75 21.58 6.85 -6.27
CA GLN A 75 22.49 8.00 -6.40
C GLN A 75 23.74 7.85 -5.53
N ALA A 76 23.59 7.37 -4.29
CA ALA A 76 24.72 7.12 -3.39
C ALA A 76 25.68 6.08 -3.99
N ARG A 77 25.16 5.02 -4.62
CA ARG A 77 25.98 4.03 -5.32
C ARG A 77 26.66 4.61 -6.55
N GLU A 78 25.95 5.39 -7.38
CA GLU A 78 26.53 6.02 -8.58
C GLU A 78 27.65 7.00 -8.22
N ASN A 79 27.48 7.74 -7.11
CA ASN A 79 28.46 8.70 -6.62
C ASN A 79 29.59 8.05 -5.79
N ASN A 80 29.67 6.72 -5.74
CA ASN A 80 30.66 5.98 -4.94
C ASN A 80 30.70 6.43 -3.46
N ALA A 81 29.54 6.71 -2.87
CA ALA A 81 29.43 7.01 -1.46
C ALA A 81 29.93 5.84 -0.60
N SER A 82 30.25 6.12 0.67
CA SER A 82 30.76 5.10 1.58
C SER A 82 29.76 3.94 1.77
N GLU A 83 30.29 2.72 1.96
CA GLU A 83 29.45 1.56 2.23
C GLU A 83 28.61 1.75 3.50
N GLU A 84 29.16 2.41 4.52
CA GLU A 84 28.43 2.76 5.73
C GLU A 84 27.21 3.63 5.44
N PHE A 85 27.37 4.67 4.60
CA PHE A 85 26.27 5.55 4.21
C PHE A 85 25.18 4.78 3.45
N ILE A 86 25.58 3.94 2.49
CA ILE A 86 24.64 3.11 1.71
C ILE A 86 23.92 2.11 2.62
N ASN A 87 24.63 1.50 3.59
CA ASN A 87 24.04 0.56 4.54
C ASN A 87 23.03 1.26 5.47
N ASN A 88 23.33 2.47 5.93
CA ASN A 88 22.39 3.27 6.72
C ASN A 88 21.10 3.56 5.94
N LEU A 89 21.20 3.91 4.64
CA LEU A 89 20.03 4.08 3.77
C LEU A 89 19.24 2.78 3.57
N MET A 90 19.93 1.65 3.39
CA MET A 90 19.30 0.34 3.26
C MET A 90 18.56 -0.09 4.53
N THR A 91 19.14 0.16 5.71
CA THR A 91 18.49 -0.10 7.00
C THR A 91 17.20 0.71 7.13
N ARG A 92 17.25 2.02 6.82
CA ARG A 92 16.05 2.88 6.81
C ARG A 92 14.98 2.38 5.83
N ASN A 93 15.39 1.92 4.65
CA ASN A 93 14.47 1.34 3.66
C ASN A 93 13.81 0.05 4.18
N MET A 94 14.56 -0.79 4.91
CA MET A 94 14.01 -2.00 5.52
C MET A 94 13.00 -1.69 6.63
N GLU A 95 13.31 -0.73 7.51
CA GLU A 95 12.37 -0.26 8.55
C GLU A 95 11.09 0.30 7.92
N LEU A 96 11.22 1.11 6.88
CA LEU A 96 10.07 1.68 6.18
C LEU A 96 9.23 0.59 5.50
N SER A 97 9.86 -0.43 4.94
CA SER A 97 9.16 -1.60 4.38
C SER A 97 8.31 -2.33 5.42
N GLN A 98 8.81 -2.46 6.66
CA GLN A 98 8.05 -3.06 7.76
C GLN A 98 6.86 -2.20 8.19
N ARG A 99 7.01 -0.87 8.16
CA ARG A 99 5.92 0.08 8.42
C ARG A 99 4.84 -0.02 7.35
N ILE A 100 5.22 -0.08 6.07
CA ILE A 100 4.30 -0.30 4.94
C ILE A 100 3.52 -1.60 5.12
N ALA A 101 4.20 -2.70 5.45
CA ALA A 101 3.54 -3.99 5.66
C ALA A 101 2.54 -3.94 6.83
N THR A 102 2.88 -3.25 7.92
CA THR A 102 1.97 -3.04 9.05
C THR A 102 0.77 -2.20 8.62
N GLN A 103 0.99 -1.11 7.89
CA GLN A 103 -0.06 -0.22 7.41
C GLN A 103 -1.02 -0.92 6.43
N GLN A 104 -0.51 -1.81 5.57
CA GLN A 104 -1.34 -2.62 4.68
C GLN A 104 -2.30 -3.54 5.47
N ARG A 105 -1.85 -4.11 6.59
CA ARG A 105 -2.72 -4.91 7.47
C ARG A 105 -3.80 -4.06 8.12
N ILE A 106 -3.46 -2.86 8.57
CA ILE A 106 -4.43 -1.92 9.13
C ILE A 106 -5.50 -1.60 8.09
N LEU A 107 -5.08 -1.17 6.88
CA LEU A 107 -6.00 -0.87 5.79
C LEU A 107 -6.91 -2.05 5.44
N HIS A 108 -6.35 -3.26 5.35
CA HIS A 108 -7.13 -4.48 5.09
C HIS A 108 -8.19 -4.74 6.17
N ASN A 109 -7.90 -4.45 7.43
CA ASN A 109 -8.85 -4.62 8.53
C ASN A 109 -9.89 -3.49 8.62
N THR A 110 -9.58 -2.31 8.07
CA THR A 110 -10.50 -1.16 8.00
C THR A 110 -11.51 -1.31 6.85
N ILE A 111 -11.19 -2.05 5.79
CA ILE A 111 -12.14 -2.35 4.72
C ILE A 111 -13.27 -3.22 5.31
N PRO A 112 -14.54 -2.75 5.31
CA PRO A 112 -15.64 -3.55 5.81
C PRO A 112 -15.75 -4.81 4.97
N GLN A 113 -15.54 -5.97 5.59
CA GLN A 113 -15.81 -7.24 4.94
C GLN A 113 -17.33 -7.31 4.72
N HIS A 114 -17.75 -7.21 3.45
CA HIS A 114 -19.11 -7.53 3.06
C HIS A 114 -19.33 -9.02 3.32
N SER A 115 -19.69 -9.34 4.57
CA SER A 115 -20.28 -10.62 4.89
C SER A 115 -21.61 -10.65 4.15
N ASN A 116 -21.66 -11.44 3.08
CA ASN A 116 -22.92 -11.89 2.51
C ASN A 116 -23.65 -12.66 3.62
N ARG A 117 -24.43 -11.95 4.44
CA ARG A 117 -25.45 -12.54 5.30
C ARG A 117 -26.59 -13.00 4.38
N SER A 118 -26.30 -14.03 3.59
CA SER A 118 -27.32 -14.88 2.99
C SER A 118 -27.94 -15.67 4.13
N ASN A 119 -28.96 -15.08 4.76
CA ASN A 119 -29.90 -15.87 5.54
C ASN A 119 -31.19 -15.99 4.71
N ASN A 120 -31.16 -16.99 3.83
CA ASN A 120 -32.37 -17.66 3.40
C ASN A 120 -33.12 -18.21 4.63
N SER A 121 -34.44 -18.07 4.60
CA SER A 121 -35.45 -18.93 5.21
C SER A 121 -35.50 -19.05 6.75
N SER A 122 -36.52 -18.44 7.34
CA SER A 122 -37.52 -19.23 8.07
C SER A 122 -38.88 -18.56 7.98
N ARG A 123 -39.70 -19.08 7.06
CA ARG A 123 -41.16 -18.97 7.11
C ARG A 123 -41.61 -19.70 8.38
N ASN A 124 -42.37 -19.03 9.24
CA ASN A 124 -43.41 -19.63 10.07
C ASN A 124 -44.62 -18.71 10.03
#